data_AF-A0A1X7KBV9-F1
#
_entry.id   AF-A0A1X7KBV9-F1
#
_cell.length_a   1.000
_cell.length_b   1.000
_cell.length_c   1.000
_cell.angle_alpha   90.00
_cell.angle_beta   90.00
_cell.angle_gamma   90.00
#
_symmetry.space_group_name_H-M   'P 1'
#
loop_
_entity.id
_entity.type
_entity.pdbx_description
1 polymer ?
#
loop_
_entity_poly.entity_id
_entity_poly.type
_entity_poly.pdbx_seq_one_letter_code
_entity_poly.pdbx_strand_id
1 'polypeptide(L)'
;MHAIKRYGAAAAVIMASLLLLLSACMRTPSISEVLDRDIIKDDYTILDTIDVDNGQLVFYQRQTFQDIGVAAANTSMERSSVQYSGQLSTAAGTPNRHYFSLELEGQPYSIYFGRLDEPRQAPVSIRFWDAENEEEALVHKASVLNIEGASLWYMVFDHRYEKLFDVIDQQDNG
;
A
#
# COMPACT_ATOMS: atom_id res chain seq x y z
N MET A 1 -2.85 61.03 -38.05
CA MET A 1 -3.44 59.72 -37.70
C MET A 1 -2.32 58.72 -37.44
N HIS A 2 -1.84 58.51 -36.22
CA HIS A 2 -0.96 57.39 -35.85
C HIS A 2 -1.01 57.20 -34.34
N ALA A 3 -1.80 56.25 -33.83
CA ALA A 3 -1.78 55.88 -32.41
C ALA A 3 -2.50 54.55 -32.12
N ILE A 4 -2.10 53.43 -32.73
CA ILE A 4 -2.48 52.10 -32.18
C ILE A 4 -1.37 51.11 -32.50
N LYS A 5 -0.50 50.78 -31.53
CA LYS A 5 0.34 49.55 -31.53
C LYS A 5 1.24 49.44 -30.29
N ARG A 6 0.72 49.41 -29.05
CA ARG A 6 1.55 49.05 -27.87
C ARG A 6 0.90 48.22 -26.75
N TYR A 7 -0.38 47.84 -26.85
CA TYR A 7 -1.06 47.15 -25.74
C TYR A 7 -1.07 45.61 -25.80
N GLY A 8 -0.65 45.00 -26.90
CA GLY A 8 -0.73 43.53 -27.06
C GLY A 8 0.31 42.72 -26.27
N ALA A 9 1.53 43.27 -26.09
CA ALA A 9 2.63 42.51 -25.46
C ALA A 9 2.51 42.46 -23.93
N ALA A 10 2.01 43.50 -23.28
CA ALA A 10 1.89 43.54 -21.82
C ALA A 10 0.80 42.59 -21.29
N ALA A 11 -0.31 42.45 -22.03
CA ALA A 11 -1.40 41.54 -21.65
C ALA A 11 -0.99 40.06 -21.73
N ALA A 12 -0.18 39.70 -22.74
CA ALA A 12 0.30 38.33 -22.93
C ALA A 12 1.28 37.88 -21.83
N VAL A 13 2.17 38.78 -21.37
CA VAL A 13 3.15 38.48 -20.31
C VAL A 13 2.49 38.36 -18.94
N ILE A 14 1.45 39.15 -18.65
CA ILE A 14 0.69 39.05 -17.40
C ILE A 14 -0.12 37.74 -17.37
N MET A 15 -0.73 37.35 -18.49
CA MET A 15 -1.50 36.10 -18.56
C MET A 15 -0.60 34.85 -18.43
N ALA A 16 0.58 34.85 -19.06
CA ALA A 16 1.55 33.74 -18.93
C ALA A 16 2.10 33.62 -17.50
N SER A 17 2.33 34.74 -16.81
CA SER A 17 2.75 34.76 -15.41
C SER A 17 1.67 34.23 -14.46
N LEU A 18 0.38 34.51 -14.74
CA LEU A 18 -0.74 34.00 -13.94
C LEU A 18 -0.94 32.48 -14.10
N LEU A 19 -0.72 31.95 -15.30
CA LEU A 19 -0.77 30.51 -15.59
C LEU A 19 0.38 29.72 -14.95
N LEU A 20 1.58 30.32 -14.87
CA LEU A 20 2.73 29.72 -14.19
C LEU A 20 2.57 29.74 -12.65
N LEU A 21 1.93 30.78 -12.09
CA LEU A 21 1.62 30.85 -10.65
C LEU A 21 0.54 29.84 -10.22
N LEU A 22 -0.42 29.50 -11.09
CA LEU A 22 -1.42 28.47 -10.82
C LEU A 22 -0.85 27.03 -10.86
N SER A 23 0.27 26.83 -11.54
CA SER A 23 0.94 25.52 -11.63
C SER A 23 1.84 25.22 -10.42
N ALA A 24 2.11 26.23 -9.57
CA ALA A 24 3.12 26.15 -8.51
C ALA A 24 2.59 25.64 -7.14
N CYS A 25 1.30 25.33 -7.00
CA CYS A 25 0.72 24.97 -5.69
C CYS A 25 0.06 23.58 -5.63
N MET A 26 0.22 22.73 -6.65
CA MET A 26 -0.37 21.40 -6.67
C MET A 26 0.70 20.32 -6.58
N ARG A 27 1.33 20.21 -5.41
CA ARG A 27 2.21 19.07 -5.09
C ARG A 27 1.37 17.98 -4.44
N THR A 28 1.29 16.82 -5.08
CA THR A 28 0.79 15.59 -4.45
C THR A 28 1.70 15.28 -3.26
N PRO A 29 1.15 15.10 -2.04
CA PRO A 29 1.97 14.75 -0.89
C PRO A 29 2.65 13.40 -1.15
N SER A 30 3.91 13.29 -0.73
CA SER A 30 4.63 12.01 -0.77
C SER A 30 4.00 11.02 0.20
N ILE A 31 4.20 9.72 -0.04
CA ILE A 31 3.64 8.68 0.82
C ILE A 31 4.07 8.83 2.28
N SER A 32 5.34 9.15 2.54
CA SER A 32 5.84 9.43 3.90
C SER A 32 5.13 10.63 4.52
N GLU A 33 4.93 11.72 3.77
CA GLU A 33 4.19 12.89 4.27
C GLU A 33 2.75 12.54 4.66
N VAL A 34 2.10 11.64 3.91
CA VAL A 34 0.73 11.17 4.22
C VAL A 34 0.75 10.27 5.48
N LEU A 35 1.68 9.33 5.58
CA LEU A 35 1.81 8.42 6.73
C LEU A 35 2.15 9.17 8.03
N ASP A 36 3.10 10.11 7.98
CA ASP A 36 3.56 10.90 9.13
C ASP A 36 2.47 11.83 9.66
N ARG A 37 1.68 12.42 8.75
CA ARG A 37 0.61 13.36 9.10
C ARG A 37 -0.51 12.66 9.83
N ASP A 38 -0.95 11.52 9.29
CA ASP A 38 -2.20 10.94 9.73
C ASP A 38 -1.99 9.97 10.89
N ILE A 39 -0.93 9.12 10.90
CA ILE A 39 -0.94 7.97 11.83
C ILE A 39 0.43 7.50 12.35
N ILE A 40 1.53 7.48 11.57
CA ILE A 40 2.81 6.92 12.06
C ILE A 40 3.76 8.05 12.47
N LYS A 41 3.79 8.37 13.77
CA LYS A 41 4.78 9.28 14.38
C LYS A 41 6.00 8.57 14.95
N ASP A 42 6.05 7.24 14.82
CA ASP A 42 7.10 6.38 15.37
C ASP A 42 8.24 6.17 14.36
N ASP A 43 9.32 5.52 14.79
CA ASP A 43 10.40 5.09 13.89
C ASP A 43 9.92 3.91 13.04
N TYR A 44 9.75 4.17 11.74
CA TYR A 44 9.36 3.16 10.76
C TYR A 44 10.25 3.19 9.53
N THR A 45 10.27 2.05 8.83
CA THR A 45 10.94 1.91 7.54
C THR A 45 9.93 1.36 6.55
N ILE A 46 9.74 2.06 5.42
CA ILE A 46 8.96 1.54 4.31
C ILE A 46 9.74 0.38 3.71
N LEU A 47 9.12 -0.79 3.69
CA LEU A 47 9.68 -2.01 3.12
C LEU A 47 9.35 -2.12 1.64
N ASP A 48 8.09 -1.81 1.28
CA ASP A 48 7.62 -1.85 -0.10
C ASP A 48 6.39 -0.94 -0.29
N THR A 49 6.12 -0.56 -1.53
CA THR A 49 4.93 0.18 -1.92
C THR A 49 4.37 -0.40 -3.21
N ILE A 50 3.08 -0.73 -3.18
CA ILE A 50 2.36 -1.33 -4.29
C ILE A 50 1.32 -0.33 -4.75
N ASP A 51 1.39 0.04 -6.02
CA ASP A 51 0.34 0.85 -6.65
C ASP A 51 -0.92 -0.01 -6.83
N VAL A 52 -2.05 0.49 -6.35
CA VAL A 52 -3.39 -0.09 -6.52
C VAL A 52 -4.32 0.98 -7.09
N ASP A 53 -5.49 0.58 -7.56
CA ASP A 53 -6.45 1.55 -8.06
C ASP A 53 -6.84 2.55 -6.95
N ASN A 54 -6.69 3.84 -7.23
CA ASN A 54 -7.02 4.95 -6.32
C ASN A 54 -6.13 5.05 -5.06
N GLY A 55 -4.92 4.46 -5.07
CA GLY A 55 -3.97 4.70 -3.98
C GLY A 55 -2.75 3.78 -4.00
N GLN A 56 -2.17 3.60 -2.83
CA GLN A 56 -1.00 2.75 -2.63
C GLN A 56 -1.16 1.89 -1.38
N LEU A 57 -0.75 0.64 -1.45
CA LEU A 57 -0.52 -0.20 -0.28
C LEU A 57 0.95 -0.08 0.12
N VAL A 58 1.19 0.24 1.39
CA VAL A 58 2.52 0.45 1.95
C VAL A 58 2.78 -0.61 3.00
N PHE A 59 3.80 -1.42 2.76
CA PHE A 59 4.35 -2.32 3.75
C PHE A 59 5.43 -1.58 4.52
N TYR A 60 5.34 -1.58 5.84
CA TYR A 60 6.28 -0.88 6.69
C TYR A 60 6.64 -1.71 7.91
N GLN A 61 7.86 -1.53 8.42
CA GLN A 61 8.32 -2.10 9.67
C GLN A 61 8.40 -0.99 10.71
N ARG A 62 7.85 -1.21 11.91
CA ARG A 62 8.02 -0.30 13.05
C ARG A 62 9.11 -0.85 13.95
N GLN A 63 10.16 -0.05 14.14
CA GLN A 63 11.32 -0.48 14.93
C GLN A 63 10.97 -0.55 16.42
N THR A 64 10.18 0.42 16.91
CA THR A 64 9.73 0.48 18.31
C THR A 64 8.92 -0.74 18.73
N PHE A 65 8.04 -1.23 17.85
CA PHE A 65 7.12 -2.34 18.16
C PHE A 65 7.62 -3.70 17.65
N GLN A 66 8.67 -3.71 16.83
CA GLN A 66 9.21 -4.91 16.19
C GLN A 66 8.10 -5.68 15.46
N ASP A 67 7.36 -4.95 14.63
CA ASP A 67 6.30 -5.50 13.80
C ASP A 67 6.30 -4.93 12.39
N ILE A 68 5.59 -5.64 11.51
CA ILE A 68 5.34 -5.25 10.13
C ILE A 68 3.84 -5.00 9.98
N GLY A 69 3.49 -3.83 9.47
CA GLY A 69 2.12 -3.46 9.18
C GLY A 69 1.88 -3.15 7.71
N VAL A 70 0.60 -3.06 7.35
CA VAL A 70 0.17 -2.60 6.04
C VAL A 70 -0.71 -1.37 6.22
N ALA A 71 -0.40 -0.34 5.45
CA ALA A 71 -1.21 0.87 5.33
C ALA A 71 -1.73 0.97 3.90
N ALA A 72 -2.93 1.50 3.73
CA ALA A 72 -3.44 1.90 2.43
C ALA A 72 -3.61 3.40 2.41
N ALA A 73 -2.86 4.07 1.56
CA ALA A 73 -2.87 5.51 1.43
C ALA A 73 -3.61 5.92 0.16
N ASN A 74 -4.63 6.77 0.33
CA ASN A 74 -5.17 7.52 -0.78
C ASN A 74 -4.21 8.66 -1.11
N THR A 75 -3.67 8.67 -2.33
CA THR A 75 -2.75 9.70 -2.82
C THR A 75 -3.45 10.75 -3.68
N SER A 76 -4.79 10.72 -3.77
CA SER A 76 -5.55 11.72 -4.51
C SER A 76 -5.44 13.10 -3.86
N MET A 77 -5.40 14.12 -4.71
CA MET A 77 -5.19 15.51 -4.31
C MET A 77 -6.33 16.06 -3.44
N GLU A 78 -7.54 15.48 -3.55
CA GLU A 78 -8.73 15.97 -2.86
C GLU A 78 -8.91 15.35 -1.47
N ARG A 79 -8.41 14.13 -1.25
CA ARG A 79 -8.63 13.37 0.00
C ARG A 79 -7.47 12.42 0.31
N SER A 80 -6.34 12.98 0.75
CA SER A 80 -5.28 12.14 1.33
C SER A 80 -5.75 11.60 2.68
N SER A 81 -5.84 10.29 2.80
CA SER A 81 -6.19 9.57 4.02
C SER A 81 -5.49 8.22 4.03
N VAL A 82 -5.33 7.64 5.23
CA VAL A 82 -4.70 6.34 5.38
C VAL A 82 -5.54 5.43 6.26
N GLN A 83 -5.65 4.17 5.85
CA GLN A 83 -6.23 3.08 6.64
C GLN A 83 -5.14 2.07 7.00
N TYR A 84 -5.18 1.54 8.21
CA TYR A 84 -4.12 0.70 8.77
C TYR A 84 -4.68 -0.61 9.25
N SER A 85 -3.91 -1.69 9.08
CA SER A 85 -4.23 -2.95 9.73
C SER A 85 -3.12 -3.97 9.71
N GLY A 86 -3.27 -4.89 10.66
CA GLY A 86 -2.44 -6.09 10.85
C GLY A 86 -1.04 -5.73 11.33
N GLN A 87 -0.55 -6.47 12.31
CA GLN A 87 0.77 -6.27 12.90
C GLN A 87 1.43 -7.63 13.01
N LEU A 88 2.22 -7.99 12.00
CA LEU A 88 3.02 -9.21 12.05
C LEU A 88 4.18 -8.98 12.99
N SER A 89 4.26 -9.75 14.07
CA SER A 89 5.47 -9.73 14.89
C SER A 89 6.68 -10.18 14.07
N THR A 90 7.82 -9.53 14.28
CA THR A 90 9.10 -9.98 13.72
C THR A 90 9.77 -11.06 14.58
N ALA A 91 9.13 -11.56 15.62
CA ALA A 91 9.64 -12.68 16.41
C ALA A 91 9.53 -14.01 15.63
N ALA A 92 10.60 -14.79 15.61
CA ALA A 92 10.62 -16.10 14.94
C ALA A 92 9.66 -17.11 15.63
N GLY A 93 9.09 -18.04 14.86
CA GLY A 93 8.25 -19.12 15.39
C GLY A 93 6.85 -18.71 15.85
N THR A 94 6.44 -17.46 15.61
CA THR A 94 5.05 -17.04 15.78
C THR A 94 4.35 -17.12 14.42
N PRO A 95 3.28 -17.93 14.26
CA PRO A 95 2.52 -17.97 13.02
C PRO A 95 1.79 -16.62 12.86
N ASN A 96 2.46 -15.70 12.18
CA ASN A 96 1.98 -14.34 11.98
C ASN A 96 1.39 -14.26 10.59
N ARG A 97 0.06 -14.19 10.56
CA ARG A 97 -0.74 -14.00 9.36
C ARG A 97 -1.81 -12.99 9.70
N HIS A 98 -2.07 -12.06 8.80
CA HIS A 98 -3.12 -11.09 8.96
C HIS A 98 -3.95 -10.96 7.70
N TYR A 99 -5.22 -10.73 7.95
CA TYR A 99 -6.18 -10.30 6.98
C TYR A 99 -6.57 -8.86 7.30
N PHE A 100 -6.66 -8.05 6.27
CA PHE A 100 -7.26 -6.74 6.35
C PHE A 100 -8.11 -6.47 5.13
N SER A 101 -9.22 -5.78 5.33
CA SER A 101 -10.00 -5.22 4.25
C SER A 101 -10.27 -3.73 4.48
N LEU A 102 -10.31 -2.98 3.39
CA LEU A 102 -10.43 -1.53 3.39
C LEU A 102 -11.14 -1.05 2.12
N GLU A 103 -11.48 0.24 2.08
CA GLU A 103 -11.97 0.89 0.86
C GLU A 103 -11.10 2.08 0.46
N LEU A 104 -10.62 2.12 -0.79
CA LEU A 104 -10.00 3.32 -1.38
C LEU A 104 -10.97 3.92 -2.39
N GLU A 105 -11.43 5.14 -2.14
CA GLU A 105 -12.39 5.86 -2.98
C GLU A 105 -13.66 5.06 -3.31
N GLY A 106 -14.14 4.27 -2.35
CA GLY A 106 -15.31 3.40 -2.50
C GLY A 106 -15.06 2.10 -3.25
N GLN A 107 -13.80 1.79 -3.59
CA GLN A 107 -13.40 0.48 -4.11
C GLN A 107 -12.89 -0.40 -2.96
N PRO A 108 -13.47 -1.59 -2.76
CA PRO A 108 -13.05 -2.48 -1.69
C PRO A 108 -11.79 -3.25 -2.06
N TYR A 109 -10.94 -3.48 -1.06
CA TYR A 109 -9.74 -4.30 -1.15
C TYR A 109 -9.70 -5.31 -0.01
N SER A 110 -9.24 -6.52 -0.31
CA SER A 110 -8.86 -7.52 0.69
C SER A 110 -7.38 -7.85 0.57
N ILE A 111 -6.67 -7.81 1.68
CA ILE A 111 -5.22 -7.99 1.76
C ILE A 111 -4.93 -9.11 2.74
N TYR A 112 -4.16 -10.08 2.28
CA TYR A 112 -3.60 -11.15 3.09
C TYR A 112 -2.10 -11.00 3.12
N PHE A 113 -1.50 -11.13 4.28
CA PHE A 113 -0.06 -11.10 4.40
C PHE A 113 0.42 -11.90 5.60
N GLY A 114 1.64 -12.40 5.52
CA GLY A 114 2.25 -13.19 6.58
C GLY A 114 3.74 -13.33 6.39
N ARG A 115 4.41 -13.85 7.41
CA ARG A 115 5.86 -14.07 7.38
C ARG A 115 6.20 -15.53 7.05
N LEU A 116 7.26 -15.72 6.28
CA LEU A 116 7.99 -16.96 6.13
C LEU A 116 9.33 -16.79 6.86
N ASP A 117 9.64 -17.73 7.77
CA ASP A 117 10.85 -17.68 8.59
C ASP A 117 12.14 -17.89 7.77
N GLU A 118 12.02 -18.30 6.51
CA GLU A 118 13.13 -18.43 5.57
C GLU A 118 12.90 -17.54 4.34
N PRO A 119 13.97 -16.92 3.80
CA PRO A 119 13.89 -16.23 2.52
C PRO A 119 13.39 -17.16 1.40
N ARG A 120 12.44 -16.67 0.60
CA ARG A 120 11.85 -17.36 -0.55
C ARG A 120 11.87 -16.45 -1.78
N GLN A 121 11.82 -17.06 -2.95
CA GLN A 121 11.64 -16.33 -4.21
C GLN A 121 10.16 -16.37 -4.62
N ALA A 122 9.65 -15.23 -5.10
CA ALA A 122 8.29 -15.16 -5.62
C ALA A 122 8.15 -15.93 -6.96
N PRO A 123 6.94 -16.43 -7.28
CA PRO A 123 5.77 -16.50 -6.41
C PRO A 123 5.84 -17.69 -5.45
N VAL A 124 5.24 -17.57 -4.27
CA VAL A 124 5.03 -18.70 -3.36
C VAL A 124 3.57 -19.14 -3.39
N SER A 125 3.33 -20.44 -3.24
CA SER A 125 1.98 -20.99 -3.12
C SER A 125 1.58 -20.98 -1.65
N ILE A 126 0.51 -20.27 -1.31
CA ILE A 126 -0.06 -20.24 0.04
C ILE A 126 -1.40 -20.99 0.01
N ARG A 127 -1.57 -21.94 0.93
CA ARG A 127 -2.78 -22.76 1.00
C ARG A 127 -3.72 -22.23 2.09
N PHE A 128 -4.97 -22.00 1.72
CA PHE A 128 -6.05 -21.55 2.60
C PHE A 128 -7.07 -22.66 2.75
N TRP A 129 -7.40 -23.00 3.98
CA TRP A 129 -8.40 -23.98 4.36
C TRP A 129 -9.73 -23.30 4.61
N ASP A 130 -10.72 -23.68 3.82
CA ASP A 130 -12.08 -23.24 4.07
C ASP A 130 -12.69 -24.05 5.23
N ALA A 131 -12.55 -23.50 6.44
CA ALA A 131 -13.11 -24.10 7.64
C ALA A 131 -14.65 -24.11 7.64
N GLU A 132 -15.32 -23.26 6.85
CA GLU A 132 -16.78 -23.20 6.80
C GLU A 132 -17.36 -24.29 5.88
N ASN A 133 -16.66 -24.61 4.78
CA ASN A 133 -17.13 -25.58 3.80
C ASN A 133 -16.45 -26.97 3.90
N GLU A 134 -15.47 -27.14 4.80
CA GLU A 134 -14.65 -28.37 4.92
C GLU A 134 -14.00 -28.80 3.58
N GLU A 135 -13.77 -27.83 2.68
CA GLU A 135 -13.27 -28.07 1.33
C GLU A 135 -11.73 -28.07 1.28
N GLU A 136 -11.21 -28.71 0.22
CA GLU A 136 -9.77 -28.82 -0.04
C GLU A 136 -9.09 -27.44 -0.09
N ALA A 137 -7.88 -27.35 0.46
CA ALA A 137 -7.22 -26.07 0.64
C ALA A 137 -7.02 -25.32 -0.69
N LEU A 138 -7.61 -24.13 -0.80
CA LEU A 138 -7.44 -23.22 -1.93
C LEU A 138 -5.98 -22.77 -1.99
N VAL A 139 -5.31 -23.10 -3.08
CA VAL A 139 -3.91 -22.70 -3.31
C VAL A 139 -3.89 -21.39 -4.10
N HIS A 140 -3.42 -20.33 -3.46
CA HIS A 140 -3.22 -19.04 -4.10
C HIS A 140 -1.73 -18.75 -4.31
N LYS A 141 -1.41 -18.11 -5.43
CA LYS A 141 -0.07 -17.55 -5.66
C LYS A 141 0.04 -16.23 -4.92
N ALA A 142 1.04 -16.11 -4.06
CA ALA A 142 1.38 -14.90 -3.34
C ALA A 142 2.67 -14.28 -3.85
N SER A 143 2.70 -12.95 -3.81
CA SER A 143 3.91 -12.18 -3.99
C SER A 143 4.80 -12.31 -2.75
N VAL A 144 6.11 -12.11 -2.94
CA VAL A 144 7.09 -12.16 -1.85
C VAL A 144 7.91 -10.90 -1.82
N LEU A 145 8.02 -10.33 -0.63
CA LEU A 145 8.95 -9.27 -0.27
C LEU A 145 10.03 -9.85 0.64
N ASN A 146 11.29 -9.73 0.23
CA ASN A 146 12.42 -10.18 1.06
C ASN A 146 12.78 -9.11 2.08
N ILE A 147 12.81 -9.51 3.35
CA ILE A 147 13.20 -8.68 4.48
C ILE A 147 14.44 -9.31 5.15
N GLU A 148 15.06 -8.60 6.09
CA GLU A 148 16.25 -9.13 6.75
C GLU A 148 15.95 -10.47 7.46
N GLY A 149 16.59 -11.53 6.98
CA GLY A 149 16.49 -12.88 7.57
C GLY A 149 15.14 -13.58 7.40
N ALA A 150 14.22 -13.07 6.57
CA ALA A 150 12.90 -13.67 6.35
C ALA A 150 12.28 -13.21 5.01
N SER A 151 11.11 -13.76 4.70
CA SER A 151 10.27 -13.24 3.63
C SER A 151 8.89 -12.87 4.17
N LEU A 152 8.32 -11.82 3.61
CA LEU A 152 6.91 -11.50 3.75
C LEU A 152 6.19 -12.01 2.50
N TRP A 153 5.14 -12.80 2.65
CA TRP A 153 4.23 -13.11 1.57
C TRP A 153 3.01 -12.22 1.66
N TYR A 154 2.44 -11.84 0.52
CA TYR A 154 1.19 -11.09 0.48
C TYR A 154 0.36 -11.39 -0.76
N MET A 155 -0.94 -11.14 -0.64
CA MET A 155 -1.92 -11.21 -1.72
C MET A 155 -2.87 -10.03 -1.58
N VAL A 156 -3.20 -9.41 -2.71
CA VAL A 156 -4.14 -8.31 -2.80
C VAL A 156 -5.27 -8.75 -3.71
N PHE A 157 -6.50 -8.56 -3.26
CA PHE A 157 -7.71 -8.79 -4.02
C PHE A 157 -8.37 -7.44 -4.27
N ASP A 158 -8.20 -6.95 -5.50
CA ASP A 158 -8.71 -5.66 -5.92
C ASP A 158 -10.21 -5.73 -6.21
N HIS A 159 -10.92 -4.66 -5.87
CA HIS A 159 -12.36 -4.47 -6.12
C HIS A 159 -13.29 -5.51 -5.49
N ARG A 160 -12.85 -6.24 -4.46
CA ARG A 160 -13.69 -7.21 -3.76
C ARG A 160 -13.25 -7.47 -2.32
N TYR A 161 -14.24 -7.74 -1.48
CA TYR A 161 -14.02 -8.32 -0.15
C TYR A 161 -13.92 -9.83 -0.27
N GLU A 162 -12.70 -10.33 -0.38
CA GLU A 162 -12.41 -11.75 -0.26
C GLU A 162 -12.04 -12.06 1.19
N LYS A 163 -12.80 -12.95 1.84
CA LYS A 163 -12.40 -13.53 3.12
C LYS A 163 -12.11 -15.02 2.97
N LEU A 164 -10.85 -15.36 2.71
CA LEU A 164 -10.30 -16.70 2.85
C LEU A 164 -10.22 -17.07 4.34
N PHE A 165 -10.71 -18.26 4.67
CA PHE A 165 -10.61 -18.83 6.01
C PHE A 165 -9.30 -19.62 6.17
N ASP A 166 -8.86 -19.73 7.42
CA ASP A 166 -7.72 -20.47 8.00
C ASP A 166 -6.55 -20.90 7.08
N VAL A 167 -5.32 -20.44 7.28
CA VAL A 167 -4.19 -20.81 6.40
C VAL A 167 -3.51 -22.10 6.90
N ILE A 168 -3.55 -23.19 6.13
CA ILE A 168 -2.75 -24.38 6.42
C ILE A 168 -1.37 -24.18 5.83
N ASP A 169 -0.39 -23.94 6.70
CA ASP A 169 1.02 -23.93 6.30
C ASP A 169 1.45 -25.37 5.98
N GLN A 170 1.45 -25.75 4.71
CA GLN A 170 2.26 -26.87 4.28
C GLN A 170 3.49 -26.32 3.58
N GLN A 171 4.62 -26.40 4.29
CA GLN A 171 5.94 -26.38 3.71
C GLN A 171 6.02 -27.50 2.67
N ASP A 172 5.72 -27.20 1.40
CA ASP A 172 6.05 -28.11 0.31
C ASP A 172 7.57 -28.09 0.15
N ASN A 173 8.21 -29.12 0.71
CA ASN A 173 9.55 -29.57 0.37
C ASN A 173 9.53 -30.04 -1.09
N GLY A 174 9.68 -29.10 -2.02
CA GLY A 174 10.16 -29.37 -3.38
C GLY A 174 11.66 -29.55 -3.38
#